data_AF-A0A316MDR0-F1
#
_entry.id   AF-A0A316MDR0-F1
#
_cell.length_a   1.000
_cell.length_b   1.000
_cell.length_c   1.000
_cell.angle_alpha   90.00
_cell.angle_beta   90.00
_cell.angle_gamma   90.00
#
_symmetry.space_group_name_H-M   'P 1'
#
loop_
_entity.id
_entity.type
_entity.pdbx_description
1 polymer ?
#
loop_
_entity_poly.entity_id
_entity_poly.type
_entity_poly.pdbx_seq_one_letter_code
_entity_poly.pdbx_strand_id
1 'polypeptide(L)'
;MNKKRVCNNCKKSMFTECEALKNNEEYLKIIKEDDSIFNEKLFDFKDNYTCDEFKSMYIEYPIEVSKINSDNEIFTLAKNKVGKFAKIRPCSKEYKNKTFLGLYLGDLPIGNNISHNPDTKELKVSFHCNPAIFVFDLNKIIYGCESWWGVIKSEEDLNSISDCDIDNVWYVRALKTLQRDSQYVESVK
;
A
#
# COMPACT_ATOMS: atom_id res chain seq x y z
N MET A 1 -17.60 -10.68 -14.72
CA MET A 1 -17.97 -11.48 -13.52
C MET A 1 -19.15 -10.81 -12.85
N ASN A 2 -20.32 -11.46 -12.79
CA ASN A 2 -21.41 -10.99 -11.93
C ASN A 2 -21.00 -11.24 -10.48
N LYS A 3 -20.69 -10.18 -9.74
CA LYS A 3 -20.34 -10.30 -8.32
C LYS A 3 -21.59 -10.67 -7.53
N LYS A 4 -21.45 -11.55 -6.54
CA LYS A 4 -22.57 -11.99 -5.69
C LYS A 4 -23.16 -10.79 -4.95
N ARG A 5 -24.49 -10.63 -4.97
CA ARG A 5 -25.21 -9.57 -4.25
C ARG A 5 -25.35 -9.92 -2.76
N VAL A 6 -24.22 -9.95 -2.08
CA VAL A 6 -24.09 -10.33 -0.66
C VAL A 6 -23.54 -9.16 0.15
N CYS A 7 -23.69 -9.22 1.47
CA CYS A 7 -23.36 -8.11 2.36
C CYS A 7 -21.93 -7.61 2.21
N ASN A 8 -20.94 -8.49 2.07
CA ASN A 8 -19.53 -8.10 1.89
C ASN A 8 -19.28 -7.27 0.62
N ASN A 9 -20.15 -7.36 -0.38
CA ASN A 9 -20.08 -6.57 -1.61
C ASN A 9 -20.95 -5.30 -1.57
N CYS A 10 -21.58 -5.00 -0.42
CA CYS A 10 -22.46 -3.85 -0.25
C CYS A 10 -21.71 -2.64 0.29
N LYS A 11 -21.87 -1.48 -0.34
CA LYS A 11 -21.27 -0.20 0.11
C LYS A 11 -21.70 0.16 1.55
N LYS A 12 -22.91 -0.21 1.95
CA LYS A 12 -23.46 0.05 3.30
C LYS A 12 -22.81 -0.84 4.38
N SER A 13 -22.22 -1.98 4.02
CA SER A 13 -21.66 -2.95 4.98
C SER A 13 -20.27 -2.57 5.52
N MET A 14 -19.57 -1.65 4.86
CA MET A 14 -18.15 -1.37 5.12
C MET A 14 -17.93 -0.46 6.35
N PHE A 15 -18.98 0.20 6.85
CA PHE A 15 -18.86 1.27 7.87
C PHE A 15 -19.89 1.17 9.00
N THR A 16 -20.41 -0.02 9.32
CA THR A 16 -21.38 -0.29 10.41
C THR A 16 -22.66 0.56 10.46
N GLU A 17 -22.90 1.40 9.45
CA GLU A 17 -24.08 2.27 9.32
C GLU A 17 -25.30 1.57 8.70
N CYS A 18 -25.22 0.27 8.42
CA CYS A 18 -26.31 -0.47 7.78
C CYS A 18 -27.39 -0.86 8.80
N GLU A 19 -28.54 -0.19 8.76
CA GLU A 19 -29.70 -0.51 9.62
C GLU A 19 -30.17 -1.96 9.48
N ALA A 20 -30.11 -2.55 8.28
CA ALA A 20 -30.47 -3.96 8.09
C ALA A 20 -29.56 -4.92 8.87
N LEU A 21 -28.27 -4.60 9.00
CA LEU A 21 -27.35 -5.38 9.82
C LEU A 21 -27.57 -5.14 11.32
N LYS A 22 -27.75 -3.87 11.72
CA LYS A 22 -27.98 -3.51 13.14
C LYS A 22 -29.21 -4.18 13.73
N ASN A 23 -30.22 -4.48 12.90
CA ASN A 23 -31.45 -5.16 13.33
C ASN A 23 -31.41 -6.68 13.10
N ASN A 24 -30.31 -7.24 12.59
CA ASN A 24 -30.18 -8.67 12.35
C ASN A 24 -29.68 -9.40 13.60
N GLU A 25 -30.49 -10.32 14.13
CA GLU A 25 -30.19 -11.02 15.38
C GLU A 25 -28.90 -11.86 15.33
N GLU A 26 -28.61 -12.49 14.19
CA GLU A 26 -27.43 -13.34 14.00
C GLU A 26 -26.15 -12.49 13.95
N TYR A 27 -26.18 -11.39 13.19
CA TYR A 27 -25.11 -10.40 13.15
C TYR A 27 -24.81 -9.83 14.54
N LEU A 28 -25.85 -9.46 15.30
CA LEU A 28 -25.69 -8.95 16.66
C LEU A 28 -25.11 -9.99 17.63
N LYS A 29 -25.42 -11.28 17.46
CA LYS A 29 -24.80 -12.36 18.27
C LYS A 29 -23.31 -12.47 17.95
N ILE A 30 -22.94 -12.48 16.66
CA ILE A 30 -21.54 -12.60 16.23
C ILE A 30 -20.69 -11.44 16.78
N ILE A 31 -21.17 -10.20 16.69
CA ILE A 31 -20.42 -9.03 17.18
C ILE A 31 -20.34 -8.99 18.71
N LYS A 32 -21.38 -9.47 19.41
CA LYS A 32 -21.32 -9.60 20.88
C LYS A 32 -20.27 -10.62 21.33
N GLU A 33 -20.01 -11.65 20.54
CA GLU A 33 -18.96 -12.63 20.81
C GLU A 33 -17.56 -12.07 20.51
N ASP A 34 -17.40 -11.41 19.36
CA ASP A 34 -16.14 -10.80 18.92
C ASP A 34 -16.43 -9.66 17.94
N ASP A 35 -16.10 -8.43 18.32
CA ASP A 35 -16.31 -7.22 17.53
C ASP A 35 -15.12 -6.85 16.62
N SER A 36 -14.09 -7.71 16.57
CA SER A 36 -12.94 -7.56 15.70
C SER A 36 -13.33 -7.46 14.23
N ILE A 37 -12.70 -6.52 13.52
CA ILE A 37 -12.79 -6.39 12.06
C ILE A 37 -12.20 -7.60 11.31
N PHE A 38 -11.46 -8.48 12.01
CA PHE A 38 -10.89 -9.71 11.49
C PHE A 38 -11.68 -10.97 11.91
N ASN A 39 -12.87 -10.81 12.47
CA ASN A 39 -13.72 -11.93 12.90
C ASN A 39 -14.17 -12.78 11.69
N GLU A 40 -13.70 -14.03 11.62
CA GLU A 40 -14.00 -14.96 10.53
C GLU A 40 -15.51 -15.27 10.43
N LYS A 41 -16.20 -15.44 11.57
CA LYS A 41 -17.66 -15.66 11.58
C LYS A 41 -18.42 -14.48 10.98
N LEU A 42 -17.92 -13.26 11.21
CA LEU A 42 -18.49 -12.04 10.65
C LEU A 42 -18.33 -12.02 9.12
N PHE A 43 -17.17 -12.42 8.61
CA PHE A 43 -16.94 -12.53 7.17
C PHE A 43 -17.83 -13.58 6.53
N ASP A 44 -17.92 -14.78 7.11
CA ASP A 44 -18.73 -15.88 6.58
C ASP A 44 -20.23 -15.52 6.56
N PHE A 45 -20.75 -14.94 7.65
CA PHE A 45 -22.12 -14.42 7.67
C PHE A 45 -22.37 -13.42 6.54
N LYS A 46 -21.48 -12.43 6.36
CA LYS A 46 -21.65 -11.39 5.34
C LYS A 46 -21.48 -11.91 3.91
N ASP A 47 -20.77 -13.02 3.70
CA ASP A 47 -20.64 -13.67 2.39
C ASP A 47 -21.88 -14.48 1.99
N ASN A 48 -22.73 -14.84 2.96
CA ASN A 48 -23.95 -15.59 2.73
C ASN A 48 -25.23 -14.75 2.92
N TYR A 49 -25.13 -13.60 3.58
CA TYR A 49 -26.28 -12.71 3.80
C TYR A 49 -26.62 -11.89 2.55
N THR A 50 -27.86 -12.03 2.08
CA THR A 50 -28.44 -11.23 1.00
C THR A 50 -29.50 -10.29 1.56
N CYS A 51 -29.66 -9.12 0.95
CA CYS A 51 -30.50 -8.05 1.47
C CYS A 51 -31.12 -7.26 0.31
N ASP A 52 -32.40 -6.90 0.43
CA ASP A 52 -33.11 -6.11 -0.58
C ASP A 52 -32.55 -4.69 -0.71
N GLU A 53 -32.04 -4.14 0.40
CA GLU A 53 -31.42 -2.83 0.50
C GLU A 53 -29.97 -2.77 -0.03
N PHE A 54 -29.52 -3.84 -0.70
CA PHE A 54 -28.18 -3.97 -1.25
C PHE A 54 -27.86 -2.85 -2.24
N LYS A 55 -26.74 -2.17 -2.00
CA LYS A 55 -26.10 -1.26 -2.95
C LYS A 55 -24.69 -1.76 -3.23
N SER A 56 -24.40 -2.12 -4.48
CA SER A 56 -23.07 -2.58 -4.89
C SER A 56 -21.99 -1.57 -4.51
N MET A 57 -20.88 -2.04 -3.96
CA MET A 57 -19.68 -1.22 -3.78
C MET A 57 -18.88 -1.04 -5.07
N TYR A 58 -19.21 -1.80 -6.12
CA TYR A 58 -18.54 -1.78 -7.41
C TYR A 58 -19.36 -1.04 -8.45
N ILE A 59 -18.67 -0.49 -9.44
CA ILE A 59 -19.27 0.11 -10.62
C ILE A 59 -20.00 -0.99 -11.42
N GLU A 60 -21.31 -0.82 -11.62
CA GLU A 60 -22.16 -1.74 -12.41
C GLU A 60 -22.46 -1.11 -13.77
N TYR A 61 -22.39 -1.90 -14.84
CA TYR A 61 -22.60 -1.43 -16.21
C TYR A 61 -24.05 -1.68 -16.67
N PRO A 62 -24.60 -0.85 -17.58
CA PRO A 62 -23.97 0.34 -18.16
C PRO A 62 -23.89 1.52 -17.16
N ILE A 63 -22.90 2.40 -17.33
CA ILE A 63 -22.80 3.64 -16.56
C ILE A 63 -23.05 4.86 -17.44
N GLU A 64 -23.67 5.89 -16.85
CA GLU A 64 -23.74 7.23 -17.41
C GLU A 64 -22.68 8.10 -16.73
N VAL A 65 -21.97 8.91 -17.52
CA VAL A 65 -20.91 9.80 -17.02
C VAL A 65 -21.22 11.23 -17.47
N SER A 66 -21.48 12.11 -16.51
CA SER A 66 -21.75 13.54 -16.74
C SER A 66 -20.47 14.36 -16.83
N LYS A 67 -19.43 13.97 -16.07
CA LYS A 67 -18.14 14.66 -15.97
C LYS A 67 -17.04 13.70 -15.55
N ILE A 68 -15.82 13.97 -16.02
CA ILE A 68 -14.59 13.29 -15.58
C ILE A 68 -13.72 14.31 -14.85
N ASN A 69 -13.45 14.06 -13.57
CA ASN A 69 -12.52 14.83 -12.76
C ASN A 69 -11.21 14.05 -12.62
N SER A 70 -10.07 14.73 -12.81
CA SER A 70 -8.74 14.14 -12.63
C SER A 70 -8.04 14.75 -11.42
N ASP A 71 -7.50 13.89 -10.58
CA ASP A 71 -6.70 14.24 -9.41
C ASP A 71 -5.31 13.66 -9.57
N ASN A 72 -4.38 14.54 -9.94
CA ASN A 72 -3.01 14.15 -10.27
C ASN A 72 -2.07 14.28 -9.06
N GLU A 73 -2.60 14.54 -7.87
CA GLU A 73 -1.79 14.65 -6.67
C GLU A 73 -1.24 13.28 -6.25
N ILE A 74 0.07 13.21 -6.07
CA ILE A 74 0.72 12.04 -5.48
C ILE A 74 0.71 12.22 -3.97
N PHE A 75 -0.15 11.44 -3.32
CA PHE A 75 -0.13 11.31 -1.87
C PHE A 75 0.96 10.32 -1.45
N THR A 76 1.81 10.74 -0.51
CA THR A 76 2.76 9.83 0.14
C THR A 76 2.86 10.14 1.63
N LEU A 77 2.74 9.10 2.45
CA LEU A 77 2.90 9.17 3.91
C LEU A 77 4.36 9.30 4.35
N ALA A 78 5.30 9.12 3.41
CA ALA A 78 6.73 9.03 3.68
C ALA A 78 7.54 10.13 2.98
N LYS A 79 6.96 11.34 2.79
CA LYS A 79 7.66 12.48 2.15
C LYS A 79 9.03 12.75 2.77
N ASN A 80 9.14 12.68 4.10
CA ASN A 80 10.39 12.90 4.84
C ASN A 80 11.45 11.79 4.65
N LYS A 81 11.13 10.74 3.90
CA LYS A 81 12.04 9.63 3.59
C LYS A 81 12.60 9.72 2.17
N VAL A 82 12.02 10.54 1.29
CA VAL A 82 12.46 10.68 -0.11
C VAL A 82 13.95 11.05 -0.14
N GLY A 83 14.71 10.39 -1.01
CA GLY A 83 16.15 10.56 -1.13
C GLY A 83 16.97 9.80 -0.09
N LYS A 84 16.34 9.07 0.85
CA LYS A 84 17.07 8.20 1.80
C LYS A 84 17.36 6.85 1.16
N PHE A 85 18.46 6.24 1.61
CA PHE A 85 18.77 4.87 1.27
C PHE A 85 17.75 3.90 1.88
N ALA A 86 17.44 2.85 1.12
CA ALA A 86 16.54 1.79 1.53
C ALA A 86 17.17 0.42 1.26
N LYS A 87 16.98 -0.51 2.19
CA LYS A 87 17.18 -1.93 1.95
C LYS A 87 15.93 -2.48 1.29
N ILE A 88 16.10 -3.31 0.28
CA ILE A 88 14.99 -3.86 -0.49
C ILE A 88 15.27 -5.30 -0.89
N ARG A 89 14.33 -6.19 -0.59
CA ARG A 89 14.35 -7.60 -0.96
C ARG A 89 13.15 -7.88 -1.86
N PRO A 90 13.33 -7.88 -3.18
CA PRO A 90 12.26 -8.17 -4.14
C PRO A 90 11.72 -9.58 -3.98
N CYS A 91 10.43 -9.77 -4.24
CA CYS A 91 9.71 -11.03 -4.01
C CYS A 91 9.87 -12.05 -5.16
N SER A 92 10.27 -11.64 -6.37
CA SER A 92 10.41 -12.54 -7.52
C SER A 92 11.59 -13.52 -7.33
N LYS A 93 11.39 -14.76 -7.79
CA LYS A 93 12.37 -15.86 -7.67
C LYS A 93 13.70 -15.56 -8.35
N GLU A 94 13.71 -14.73 -9.40
CA GLU A 94 14.92 -14.35 -10.14
C GLU A 94 15.98 -13.67 -9.24
N TYR A 95 15.54 -13.00 -8.17
CA TYR A 95 16.40 -12.30 -7.22
C TYR A 95 16.95 -13.20 -6.13
N LYS A 96 16.56 -14.48 -6.08
CA LYS A 96 17.08 -15.50 -5.14
C LYS A 96 17.07 -15.03 -3.68
N ASN A 97 16.00 -14.34 -3.26
CA ASN A 97 15.84 -13.76 -1.92
C ASN A 97 16.96 -12.80 -1.48
N LYS A 98 17.75 -12.27 -2.41
CA LYS A 98 18.78 -11.29 -2.10
C LYS A 98 18.16 -9.97 -1.69
N THR A 99 18.78 -9.34 -0.69
CA THR A 99 18.52 -7.96 -0.33
C THR A 99 19.49 -7.07 -1.11
N PHE A 100 19.05 -5.89 -1.50
CA PHE A 100 19.83 -4.91 -2.24
C PHE A 100 19.75 -3.55 -1.56
N LEU A 101 20.68 -2.68 -1.92
CA LEU A 101 20.57 -1.25 -1.63
C LEU A 101 19.83 -0.53 -2.76
N GLY A 102 18.95 0.38 -2.39
CA GLY A 102 18.41 1.37 -3.31
C GLY A 102 18.20 2.75 -2.70
N LEU A 103 17.77 3.67 -3.54
CA LEU A 103 17.35 5.03 -3.17
C LEU A 103 15.83 5.11 -3.19
N TYR A 104 15.22 5.50 -2.07
CA TYR A 104 13.77 5.70 -2.03
C TYR A 104 13.38 7.00 -2.75
N LEU A 105 12.58 6.88 -3.81
CA LEU A 105 12.18 7.99 -4.67
C LEU A 105 10.87 8.66 -4.23
N GLY A 106 10.18 8.09 -3.24
CA GLY A 106 8.80 8.45 -2.91
C GLY A 106 7.81 7.44 -3.48
N ASP A 107 6.52 7.75 -3.37
CA ASP A 107 5.48 6.96 -4.02
C ASP A 107 5.34 7.43 -5.48
N LEU A 108 5.40 6.51 -6.43
CA LEU A 108 5.20 6.81 -7.85
C LEU A 108 3.92 6.12 -8.36
N PRO A 109 3.23 6.70 -9.37
CA PRO A 109 2.08 6.07 -9.98
C PRO A 109 2.43 4.72 -10.62
N ILE A 110 1.65 3.68 -10.30
CA ILE A 110 1.70 2.35 -10.93
C ILE A 110 0.41 2.03 -11.70
N GLY A 111 -0.56 2.94 -11.66
CA GLY A 111 -1.83 2.81 -12.34
C GLY A 111 -2.80 3.91 -11.93
N ASN A 112 -4.08 3.71 -12.27
CA ASN A 112 -5.15 4.64 -11.94
C ASN A 112 -6.15 3.99 -10.97
N ASN A 113 -6.62 4.78 -10.00
CA ASN A 113 -7.82 4.52 -9.24
C ASN A 113 -8.99 5.23 -9.93
N ILE A 114 -10.07 4.49 -10.15
CA ILE A 114 -11.29 5.01 -10.79
C ILE A 114 -12.44 4.82 -9.82
N SER A 115 -13.17 5.89 -9.54
CA SER A 115 -14.43 5.83 -8.81
C SER A 115 -15.53 6.56 -9.58
N HIS A 116 -16.77 6.11 -9.41
CA HIS A 116 -17.95 6.73 -10.01
C HIS A 116 -18.96 7.02 -8.91
N ASN A 117 -19.51 8.23 -8.93
CA ASN A 117 -20.62 8.61 -8.07
C ASN A 117 -21.93 8.42 -8.85
N PRO A 118 -22.81 7.48 -8.46
CA PRO A 118 -24.05 7.22 -9.19
C PRO A 118 -25.06 8.36 -9.11
N ASP A 119 -25.02 9.18 -8.04
CA ASP A 119 -25.97 10.26 -7.82
C ASP A 119 -25.62 11.49 -8.68
N THR A 120 -24.34 11.88 -8.73
CA THR A 120 -23.86 13.01 -9.55
C THR A 120 -23.44 12.61 -10.97
N LYS A 121 -23.28 11.31 -11.21
CA LYS A 121 -22.74 10.71 -12.44
C LYS A 121 -21.31 11.13 -12.77
N GLU A 122 -20.59 11.67 -11.78
CA GLU A 122 -19.21 12.09 -11.96
C GLU A 122 -18.25 10.91 -11.77
N LEU A 123 -17.27 10.81 -12.66
CA LEU A 123 -16.17 9.86 -12.57
C LEU A 123 -14.92 10.59 -12.07
N LYS A 124 -14.28 10.07 -11.02
CA LYS A 124 -13.00 10.57 -10.52
C LYS A 124 -11.89 9.60 -10.90
N VAL A 125 -10.86 10.12 -11.54
CA VAL A 125 -9.61 9.41 -11.82
C VAL A 125 -8.54 9.98 -10.91
N SER A 126 -7.82 9.13 -10.20
CA SER A 126 -6.62 9.51 -9.45
C SER A 126 -5.50 8.49 -9.63
N PHE A 127 -4.28 8.83 -9.24
CA PHE A 127 -3.19 7.86 -9.30
C PHE A 127 -3.30 6.80 -8.21
N HIS A 128 -3.06 5.55 -8.60
CA HIS A 128 -2.70 4.48 -7.68
C HIS A 128 -1.18 4.48 -7.55
N CYS A 129 -0.68 4.98 -6.43
CA CYS A 129 0.75 5.13 -6.19
C CYS A 129 1.28 4.00 -5.30
N ASN A 130 2.56 3.70 -5.45
CA ASN A 130 3.26 2.74 -4.63
C ASN A 130 4.69 3.21 -4.34
N PRO A 131 5.29 2.87 -3.18
CA PRO A 131 6.68 3.15 -2.89
C PRO A 131 7.60 2.74 -4.04
N ALA A 132 8.47 3.63 -4.50
CA ALA A 132 9.41 3.36 -5.57
C ALA A 132 10.85 3.44 -5.04
N ILE A 133 11.62 2.38 -5.27
CA ILE A 133 13.01 2.28 -4.86
C ILE A 133 13.86 2.04 -6.10
N PHE A 134 14.79 2.95 -6.39
CA PHE A 134 15.79 2.71 -7.43
C PHE A 134 16.89 1.82 -6.89
N VAL A 135 16.99 0.60 -7.39
CA VAL A 135 17.96 -0.42 -6.94
C VAL A 135 19.20 -0.34 -7.81
N PHE A 136 20.32 0.02 -7.20
CA PHE A 136 21.55 0.35 -7.94
C PHE A 136 22.11 -0.84 -8.71
N ASP A 137 22.29 -1.98 -8.04
CA ASP A 137 22.90 -3.18 -8.64
C ASP A 137 22.05 -3.78 -9.77
N LEU A 138 20.74 -3.50 -9.75
CA LEU A 138 19.79 -3.98 -10.75
C LEU A 138 19.49 -2.91 -11.82
N ASN A 139 19.98 -1.68 -11.63
CA ASN A 139 19.69 -0.50 -12.45
C ASN A 139 18.21 -0.36 -12.81
N LYS A 140 17.32 -0.48 -11.83
CA LYS A 140 15.87 -0.42 -12.05
C LYS A 140 15.10 0.04 -10.84
N ILE A 141 13.89 0.55 -11.10
CA ILE A 141 12.91 0.80 -10.04
C ILE A 141 12.23 -0.52 -9.69
N ILE A 142 12.15 -0.81 -8.40
CA ILE A 142 11.30 -1.87 -7.84
C ILE A 142 10.29 -1.20 -6.93
N TYR A 143 9.02 -1.58 -7.10
CA TYR A 143 7.94 -1.04 -6.30
C TYR A 143 7.79 -1.77 -4.96
N GLY A 144 7.24 -1.08 -3.97
CA GLY A 144 7.01 -1.60 -2.63
C GLY A 144 6.07 -2.82 -2.63
N CYS A 145 5.07 -2.87 -3.51
CA CYS A 145 4.21 -4.05 -3.67
C CYS A 145 4.95 -5.28 -4.22
N GLU A 146 6.12 -5.10 -4.81
CA GLU A 146 6.95 -6.15 -5.38
C GLU A 146 8.06 -6.62 -4.42
N SER A 147 8.12 -6.05 -3.20
CA SER A 147 9.29 -6.19 -2.34
C SER A 147 9.02 -6.04 -0.84
N TRP A 148 9.91 -6.60 -0.03
CA TRP A 148 10.07 -6.22 1.37
C TRP A 148 11.12 -5.13 1.46
N TRP A 149 10.77 -3.94 1.96
CA TRP A 149 11.71 -2.82 1.98
C TRP A 149 11.62 -1.99 3.26
N GLY A 150 12.67 -1.22 3.52
CA GLY A 150 12.71 -0.27 4.63
C GLY A 150 13.85 0.73 4.49
N VAL A 151 13.66 1.93 5.00
CA VAL A 151 14.72 2.95 5.05
C VAL A 151 15.82 2.53 6.01
N ILE A 152 17.05 2.69 5.57
CA ILE A 152 18.27 2.43 6.35
C ILE A 152 18.49 3.59 7.31
N LYS A 153 18.70 3.28 8.59
CA LYS A 153 18.92 4.29 9.64
C LYS A 153 20.35 4.26 10.20
N SER A 154 21.05 3.14 10.09
CA SER A 154 22.40 2.94 10.63
C SER A 154 23.24 2.05 9.71
N GLU A 155 24.53 1.92 10.02
CA GLU A 155 25.40 0.96 9.32
C GLU A 155 25.00 -0.49 9.58
N GLU A 156 24.46 -0.78 10.77
CA GLU A 156 24.00 -2.13 11.14
C GLU A 156 22.86 -2.62 10.22
N ASP A 157 22.02 -1.71 9.72
CA ASP A 157 21.00 -2.03 8.73
C ASP A 157 21.60 -2.56 7.41
N LEU A 158 22.86 -2.22 7.09
CA LEU A 158 23.57 -2.67 5.89
C LEU A 158 24.02 -4.13 6.00
N ASN A 159 24.24 -4.65 7.20
CA ASN A 159 24.63 -6.05 7.42
C ASN A 159 23.55 -7.02 6.91
N SER A 160 22.30 -6.56 6.80
CA SER A 160 21.19 -7.34 6.25
C SER A 160 21.14 -7.40 4.72
N ILE A 161 22.03 -6.68 4.01
CA ILE A 161 22.02 -6.54 2.56
C ILE A 161 22.86 -7.63 1.87
N SER A 162 23.94 -8.15 2.48
CA SER A 162 24.62 -9.37 1.97
C SER A 162 25.68 -9.94 2.90
N ASP A 163 25.99 -11.24 2.70
CA ASP A 163 27.15 -11.97 3.26
C ASP A 163 28.48 -11.69 2.53
N CYS A 164 28.53 -10.85 1.48
CA CYS A 164 29.78 -10.49 0.79
C CYS A 164 30.56 -9.40 1.55
N ASP A 165 31.88 -9.35 1.34
CA ASP A 165 32.80 -8.32 1.88
C ASP A 165 32.24 -6.91 1.73
N ILE A 166 31.57 -6.45 2.79
CA ILE A 166 30.82 -5.21 2.86
C ILE A 166 31.73 -4.00 2.57
N ASP A 167 33.03 -4.14 2.84
CA ASP A 167 34.04 -3.09 2.66
C ASP A 167 34.42 -2.78 1.21
N ASN A 168 34.11 -3.67 0.26
CA ASN A 168 34.36 -3.44 -1.16
C ASN A 168 33.13 -2.94 -1.93
N VAL A 169 32.01 -2.78 -1.24
CA VAL A 169 30.78 -2.32 -1.86
C VAL A 169 30.75 -0.79 -1.89
N TRP A 170 30.62 -0.21 -3.09
CA TRP A 170 30.81 1.23 -3.32
C TRP A 170 29.90 2.11 -2.45
N TYR A 171 28.67 1.67 -2.15
CA TYR A 171 27.74 2.44 -1.34
C TYR A 171 28.05 2.40 0.17
N VAL A 172 28.71 1.35 0.65
CA VAL A 172 29.24 1.30 2.02
C VAL A 172 30.36 2.32 2.14
N ARG A 173 31.22 2.41 1.12
CA ARG A 173 32.24 3.47 1.04
C ARG A 173 31.61 4.87 0.97
N ALA A 174 30.55 5.06 0.18
CA ALA A 174 29.83 6.32 0.10
C ALA A 174 29.19 6.71 1.44
N LEU A 175 28.55 5.77 2.14
CA LEU A 175 27.95 5.98 3.47
C LEU A 175 29.01 6.33 4.53
N LYS A 176 30.13 5.59 4.57
CA LYS A 176 31.27 5.88 5.46
C LYS A 176 31.87 7.28 5.21
N THR A 177 31.80 7.79 3.98
CA THR A 177 32.20 9.16 3.66
C THR A 177 31.18 10.17 4.19
N LEU A 178 29.88 9.96 3.93
CA LEU A 178 28.81 10.85 4.40
C LEU A 178 28.76 10.98 5.93
N GLN A 179 29.00 9.90 6.67
CA GLN A 179 29.04 9.93 8.14
C GLN A 179 30.25 10.72 8.67
N ARG A 180 31.42 10.56 8.06
CA ARG A 180 32.62 11.36 8.40
C ARG A 180 32.37 12.84 8.19
N ASP A 181 31.72 13.21 7.10
CA ASP A 181 31.41 14.60 6.80
C ASP A 181 30.40 15.18 7.82
N SER A 182 29.40 14.39 8.24
CA SER A 182 28.44 14.80 9.28
C SER A 182 29.10 15.02 10.65
N GLN A 183 30.00 14.11 11.05
CA GLN A 183 30.74 14.23 12.31
C GLN A 183 31.73 15.40 12.30
N TYR A 184 32.39 15.64 11.16
CA TYR A 184 33.28 16.79 11.00
C TYR A 184 32.51 18.12 11.19
N VAL A 185 31.32 18.24 10.58
CA VAL A 185 30.47 19.44 10.69
C VAL A 185 29.97 19.67 12.12
N GLU A 186 29.74 18.61 12.90
CA GLU A 186 29.38 18.73 14.32
C GLU A 186 30.57 19.07 15.22
N SER A 187 31.78 18.59 14.90
CA SER A 187 32.99 18.85 15.69
C SER A 187 33.58 20.26 15.53
N VAL A 188 33.09 21.01 14.53
CA VAL A 188 33.55 22.38 14.19
C VAL A 188 32.51 23.44 14.59
N LYS A 189 31.43 23.05 15.29
CA LYS A 189 30.48 23.95 15.95
C LYS A 189 30.76 24.04 17.45
#